data_AF-A0A2D6X0Z8-F1
#
_entry.id   AF-A0A2D6X0Z8-F1
#
_cell.length_a   1.000
_cell.length_b   1.000
_cell.length_c   1.000
_cell.angle_alpha   90.00
_cell.angle_beta   90.00
_cell.angle_gamma   90.00
#
_symmetry.space_group_name_H-M   'P 1'
#
loop_
_entity.id
_entity.type
_entity.pdbx_description
1 polymer ?
#
loop_
_entity_poly.entity_id
_entity_poly.type
_entity_poly.pdbx_seq_one_letter_code
_entity_poly.pdbx_strand_id
1 'polypeptide(L)'
;MKKTELKTIIRNIVKEEVALAIKYVIKEMREPTVNSKKQKVQKSTEPIKKAKYTKNSVLNEMLNETANSTEWETLGDGTYTTDRMNEVMQDSYSNLMNQPNGNTNPDMVASMDVDPNTVPDYLSKALNRDYSEVMTKINEKTGRP
;
A
#
# COMPACT_ATOMS: atom_id res chain seq x y z
N MET A 1 12.60 40.23 -46.12
CA MET A 1 13.11 38.99 -45.50
C MET A 1 13.09 37.86 -46.51
N LYS A 2 14.21 37.16 -46.67
CA LYS A 2 14.29 35.95 -47.49
C LYS A 2 13.64 34.79 -46.73
N LYS A 3 13.01 33.83 -47.43
CA LYS A 3 12.39 32.64 -46.81
C LYS A 3 13.36 31.86 -45.91
N THR A 4 14.66 31.89 -46.22
CA THR A 4 15.73 31.28 -45.44
C THR A 4 15.92 31.97 -44.08
N GLU A 5 15.88 33.29 -44.03
CA GLU A 5 16.00 34.09 -42.79
C GLU A 5 14.81 33.85 -41.88
N LEU A 6 13.59 33.86 -42.43
CA LEU A 6 12.36 33.55 -41.69
C LEU A 6 12.39 32.14 -41.10
N LYS A 7 12.82 31.13 -41.86
CA LYS A 7 12.96 29.75 -41.38
C LYS A 7 13.97 29.64 -40.23
N THR A 8 15.05 30.41 -40.26
CA THR A 8 16.04 30.45 -39.17
C THR A 8 15.47 31.09 -37.92
N ILE A 9 14.74 32.21 -38.06
CA ILE A 9 14.07 32.89 -36.94
C ILE A 9 13.03 31.98 -36.30
N ILE A 10 12.17 31.34 -37.09
CA ILE A 10 11.16 30.39 -36.58
C ILE A 10 11.83 29.24 -35.82
N ARG A 11 12.92 28.66 -36.35
CA ARG A 11 13.64 27.60 -35.65
C ARG A 11 14.24 28.06 -34.33
N ASN A 12 14.74 29.29 -34.26
CA ASN A 12 15.31 29.83 -33.01
C ASN A 12 14.21 30.02 -31.96
N ILE A 13 13.07 30.60 -32.36
CA ILE A 13 11.90 30.76 -31.48
C ILE A 13 11.40 29.40 -30.98
N VAL A 14 11.21 28.42 -31.88
CA VAL A 14 10.75 27.08 -31.48
C VAL A 14 11.74 26.38 -30.54
N LYS A 15 13.05 26.54 -30.76
CA LYS A 15 14.06 25.98 -29.85
C LYS A 15 14.01 26.62 -28.47
N GLU A 16 13.81 27.94 -28.38
CA GLU A 16 13.67 28.66 -27.11
C GLU A 16 12.40 28.23 -26.36
N GLU A 17 11.25 28.15 -27.04
CA GLU A 17 9.98 27.69 -26.46
C GLU A 17 10.06 26.25 -25.94
N VAL A 18 10.63 25.33 -26.73
CA VAL A 18 10.78 23.92 -26.32
C VAL A 18 11.76 23.78 -25.15
N ALA A 19 12.86 24.55 -25.13
CA ALA A 19 13.81 24.53 -24.03
C ALA A 19 13.19 25.05 -22.72
N LEU A 20 12.36 26.11 -22.80
CA LEU A 20 11.60 26.63 -21.66
C LEU A 20 10.57 25.62 -21.15
N ALA A 21 9.82 24.98 -22.05
CA ALA A 21 8.85 23.94 -21.69
C ALA A 21 9.52 22.75 -20.99
N ILE A 22 10.62 22.23 -21.53
CA ILE A 22 11.37 21.13 -20.90
C ILE A 22 11.93 21.56 -19.53
N LYS A 23 12.46 22.78 -19.41
CA LYS A 23 12.96 23.31 -18.13
C LYS A 23 11.84 23.41 -17.09
N TYR A 24 10.65 23.82 -17.49
CA TYR A 24 9.48 23.89 -16.61
C TYR A 24 9.01 22.50 -16.18
N VAL A 25 8.87 21.55 -17.12
CA VAL A 25 8.50 20.16 -16.82
C VAL A 25 9.53 19.49 -15.91
N ILE A 26 10.83 19.67 -16.15
CA ILE A 26 11.88 19.16 -15.26
C ILE A 26 11.79 19.83 -13.89
N LYS A 27 11.46 21.12 -13.81
CA LYS A 27 11.26 21.82 -12.53
C LYS A 27 10.06 21.25 -11.78
N GLU A 28 8.93 21.00 -12.44
CA GLU A 28 7.76 20.35 -11.84
C GLU A 28 8.04 18.90 -11.42
N MET A 29 8.80 18.14 -12.20
CA MET A 29 9.19 16.76 -11.84
C MET A 29 10.22 16.71 -10.72
N ARG A 30 11.07 17.74 -10.61
CA ARG A 30 12.17 17.80 -9.63
C ARG A 30 11.78 18.51 -8.34
N GLU A 31 10.75 19.36 -8.37
CA GLU A 31 10.16 19.91 -7.15
C GLU A 31 9.22 18.86 -6.56
N PRO A 32 9.64 18.14 -5.49
CA PRO A 32 8.69 17.34 -4.74
C PRO A 32 7.62 18.31 -4.24
N THR A 33 6.35 17.94 -4.43
CA THR A 33 5.18 18.59 -3.86
C THR A 33 5.47 18.94 -2.39
N VAL A 34 5.80 20.20 -2.15
CA VAL A 34 6.15 20.75 -0.84
C VAL A 34 4.85 20.95 -0.08
N ASN A 35 4.39 19.88 0.56
CA ASN A 35 3.62 19.92 1.82
C ASN A 35 3.87 18.67 2.67
N SER A 36 5.06 18.10 2.57
CA SER A 36 5.58 17.18 3.57
C SER A 36 6.59 17.95 4.40
N LYS A 37 6.24 18.25 5.65
CA LYS A 37 7.19 18.67 6.67
C LYS A 37 8.45 17.82 6.51
N LYS A 38 9.60 18.46 6.36
CA LYS A 38 10.92 17.81 6.29
C LYS A 38 11.14 17.00 7.57
N GLN A 39 10.62 15.78 7.65
CA GLN A 39 11.28 14.75 8.44
C GLN A 39 12.58 14.50 7.69
N LYS A 40 13.68 14.97 8.30
CA LYS A 40 15.00 14.48 7.96
C LYS A 40 14.91 12.96 8.06
N VAL A 41 14.86 12.29 6.91
CA VAL A 41 15.18 10.86 6.85
C VAL A 41 16.66 10.82 7.21
N GLN A 42 16.91 10.60 8.50
CA GLN A 42 18.22 10.28 8.98
C GLN A 42 18.57 8.99 8.25
N LYS A 43 19.41 9.11 7.23
CA LYS A 43 20.10 7.95 6.67
C LYS A 43 20.90 7.41 7.84
N SER A 44 20.33 6.42 8.54
CA SER A 44 20.95 5.82 9.70
C SER A 44 22.19 5.10 9.19
N THR A 45 23.34 5.77 9.32
CA THR A 45 24.66 5.15 9.22
C THR A 45 24.99 4.43 10.53
N GLU A 46 24.00 3.79 11.15
CA GLU A 46 24.26 2.94 12.30
C GLU A 46 24.75 1.57 11.83
N PRO A 47 25.76 0.98 12.50
CA PRO A 47 26.20 -0.36 12.18
C PRO A 47 25.03 -1.33 12.38
N ILE A 48 24.64 -1.97 11.28
CA ILE A 48 23.53 -2.92 11.20
C ILE A 48 23.76 -4.04 12.23
N LYS A 49 22.98 -4.03 13.31
CA LYS A 49 23.01 -5.08 14.32
C LYS A 49 22.27 -6.28 13.76
N LYS A 50 23.00 -7.35 13.40
CA LYS A 50 22.40 -8.64 13.04
C LYS A 50 21.57 -9.15 14.21
N ALA A 51 20.24 -9.15 14.05
CA ALA A 51 19.33 -9.64 15.06
C ALA A 51 19.16 -11.17 14.93
N LYS A 52 18.76 -11.81 16.03
CA LYS A 52 18.46 -13.24 16.06
C LYS A 52 16.96 -13.45 16.05
N TYR A 53 16.41 -13.63 14.85
CA TYR A 53 15.00 -13.93 14.61
C TYR A 53 14.69 -15.41 14.76
N THR A 54 15.67 -16.27 14.43
CA THR A 54 15.49 -17.73 14.44
C THR A 54 16.76 -18.46 14.84
N LYS A 55 16.61 -19.75 15.20
CA LYS A 55 17.72 -20.65 15.54
C LYS A 55 18.43 -21.19 14.29
N ASN A 56 17.76 -21.21 13.14
CA ASN A 56 18.34 -21.68 11.88
C ASN A 56 19.24 -20.59 11.27
N SER A 57 20.50 -20.91 11.01
CA SER A 57 21.49 -19.94 10.52
C SER A 57 21.10 -19.32 9.17
N VAL A 58 20.68 -20.14 8.21
CA VAL A 58 20.37 -19.69 6.84
C VAL A 58 19.13 -18.80 6.85
N LEU A 59 18.08 -19.23 7.56
CA LEU A 59 16.87 -18.43 7.66
C LEU A 59 17.12 -17.11 8.41
N ASN A 60 17.96 -17.12 9.45
CA ASN A 60 18.29 -15.90 10.18
C ASN A 60 19.06 -14.91 9.29
N GLU A 61 19.94 -15.41 8.43
CA GLU A 61 20.66 -14.59 7.45
C GLU A 61 19.70 -13.95 6.44
N MET A 62 18.84 -14.74 5.81
CA MET A 62 17.84 -14.22 4.86
C MET A 62 16.90 -13.18 5.49
N LEU A 63 16.49 -13.40 6.74
CA LEU A 63 15.64 -12.45 7.47
C LEU A 63 16.38 -11.16 7.79
N ASN A 64 17.66 -11.23 8.16
CA ASN A 64 18.47 -10.03 8.32
C ASN A 64 18.67 -9.32 6.99
N GLU A 65 18.92 -10.02 5.88
CA GLU A 65 19.05 -9.41 4.56
C GLU A 65 17.76 -8.69 4.14
N THR A 66 16.61 -9.33 4.37
CA THR A 66 15.30 -8.74 4.05
C THR A 66 15.01 -7.53 4.93
N ALA A 67 15.22 -7.64 6.25
CA ALA A 67 14.99 -6.55 7.19
C ALA A 67 15.88 -5.32 6.92
N ASN A 68 17.06 -5.52 6.32
CA ASN A 68 17.98 -4.44 5.97
C ASN A 68 17.81 -3.93 4.53
N SER A 69 17.00 -4.59 3.71
CA SER A 69 16.67 -4.11 2.37
C SER A 69 15.63 -2.99 2.46
N THR A 70 15.71 -2.02 1.56
CA THR A 70 14.69 -0.97 1.37
C THR A 70 13.71 -1.36 0.26
N GLU A 71 13.97 -2.44 -0.48
CA GLU A 71 13.17 -2.83 -1.65
C GLU A 71 11.73 -3.22 -1.30
N TRP A 72 11.52 -3.82 -0.13
CA TRP A 72 10.18 -4.20 0.31
C TRP A 72 9.33 -3.00 0.75
N GLU A 73 9.95 -1.88 1.11
CA GLU A 73 9.23 -0.71 1.62
C GLU A 73 8.30 -0.12 0.56
N THR A 74 8.62 -0.28 -0.74
CA THR A 74 7.88 0.31 -1.87
C THR A 74 7.24 -0.71 -2.80
N LEU A 75 6.98 -1.95 -2.35
CA LEU A 75 6.31 -2.99 -3.15
C LEU A 75 4.81 -2.70 -3.40
N GLY A 76 4.47 -1.55 -3.98
CA GLY A 76 3.08 -1.13 -4.12
C GLY A 76 2.93 0.35 -4.45
N ASP A 77 3.78 0.85 -5.35
CA ASP A 77 3.76 2.23 -5.85
C ASP A 77 3.99 3.32 -4.77
N GLY A 78 4.53 2.94 -3.60
CA GLY A 78 5.04 3.87 -2.60
C GLY A 78 5.27 3.23 -1.23
N THR A 79 5.80 4.00 -0.28
CA THR A 79 6.19 3.50 1.05
C THR A 79 4.98 3.09 1.89
N TYR A 80 5.04 1.92 2.52
CA TYR A 80 4.05 1.47 3.51
C TYR A 80 4.16 2.26 4.82
N THR A 81 3.51 3.41 4.89
CA THR A 81 3.42 4.23 6.12
C THR A 81 2.10 3.99 6.84
N THR A 82 2.01 4.34 8.13
CA THR A 82 0.76 4.26 8.92
C THR A 82 -0.39 5.02 8.27
N ASP A 83 -0.10 6.13 7.57
CA ASP A 83 -1.09 6.92 6.85
C ASP A 83 -1.68 6.14 5.66
N ARG A 84 -0.88 5.27 5.02
CA ARG A 84 -1.30 4.40 3.91
C ARG A 84 -1.77 3.02 4.37
N MET A 85 -1.72 2.73 5.67
CA MET A 85 -2.29 1.48 6.20
C MET A 85 -3.77 1.38 5.87
N ASN A 86 -4.50 2.50 5.89
CA ASN A 86 -5.90 2.51 5.48
C ASN A 86 -6.06 2.13 4.00
N GLU A 87 -5.21 2.59 3.10
CA GLU A 87 -5.25 2.27 1.65
C GLU A 87 -5.01 0.77 1.40
N VAL A 88 -3.95 0.22 1.99
CA VAL A 88 -3.57 -1.19 1.85
C VAL A 88 -4.61 -2.13 2.46
N MET A 89 -5.10 -1.76 3.64
CA MET A 89 -6.19 -2.49 4.30
C MET A 89 -7.49 -2.29 3.53
N GLN A 90 -7.76 -1.12 2.97
CA GLN A 90 -8.99 -0.88 2.23
C GLN A 90 -9.03 -1.71 0.95
N ASP A 91 -7.97 -1.81 0.16
CA ASP A 91 -8.02 -2.63 -1.05
C ASP A 91 -8.16 -4.14 -0.73
N SER A 92 -7.47 -4.60 0.31
CA SER A 92 -7.50 -6.00 0.73
C SER A 92 -8.80 -6.37 1.46
N TYR A 93 -9.34 -5.45 2.25
CA TYR A 93 -10.44 -5.69 3.19
C TYR A 93 -11.77 -5.12 2.69
N SER A 94 -11.80 -4.14 1.79
CA SER A 94 -13.02 -3.63 1.14
C SER A 94 -13.64 -4.72 0.27
N ASN A 95 -12.85 -5.39 -0.57
CA ASN A 95 -13.35 -6.55 -1.33
C ASN A 95 -13.79 -7.70 -0.41
N LEU A 96 -13.18 -7.79 0.78
CA LEU A 96 -13.51 -8.78 1.80
C LEU A 96 -14.83 -8.50 2.53
N MET A 97 -15.09 -7.23 2.87
CA MET A 97 -16.24 -6.81 3.68
C MET A 97 -17.45 -6.34 2.87
N ASN A 98 -17.26 -5.88 1.64
CA ASN A 98 -18.30 -5.21 0.86
C ASN A 98 -19.08 -6.21 -0.02
N GLN A 99 -19.37 -7.40 0.52
CA GLN A 99 -20.31 -8.33 -0.10
C GLN A 99 -21.75 -7.92 0.24
N PRO A 100 -22.63 -7.68 -0.75
CA PRO A 100 -23.94 -7.04 -0.51
C PRO A 100 -24.98 -7.89 0.23
N ASN A 101 -24.67 -9.15 0.59
CA ASN A 101 -25.70 -10.15 0.83
C ASN A 101 -25.43 -11.13 1.99
N GLY A 102 -24.58 -10.78 2.96
CA GLY A 102 -24.33 -11.63 4.13
C GLY A 102 -23.72 -13.00 3.83
N ASN A 103 -23.24 -13.20 2.59
CA ASN A 103 -22.50 -14.38 2.18
C ASN A 103 -21.02 -14.18 2.48
N THR A 104 -20.38 -15.24 2.96
CA THR A 104 -18.93 -15.27 3.15
C THR A 104 -18.20 -14.97 1.87
N ASN A 105 -17.19 -14.10 1.93
CA ASN A 105 -16.31 -13.91 0.80
C ASN A 105 -15.61 -15.25 0.47
N PRO A 106 -15.81 -15.82 -0.74
CA PRO A 106 -15.16 -17.06 -1.17
C PRO A 106 -13.64 -17.05 -1.01
N ASP A 107 -13.00 -15.88 -1.18
CA ASP A 107 -11.56 -15.71 -1.04
C ASP A 107 -11.11 -15.84 0.42
N MET A 108 -11.91 -15.39 1.40
CA MET A 108 -11.62 -15.65 2.82
C MET A 108 -11.68 -17.14 3.13
N VAL A 109 -12.72 -17.81 2.60
CA VAL A 109 -12.94 -19.23 2.86
C VAL A 109 -11.80 -20.05 2.26
N ALA A 110 -11.42 -19.74 1.01
CA ALA A 110 -10.28 -20.35 0.33
C ALA A 110 -8.95 -20.08 1.05
N SER A 111 -8.78 -18.89 1.65
CA SER A 111 -7.57 -18.57 2.43
C SER A 111 -7.41 -19.42 3.71
N MET A 112 -8.51 -19.99 4.19
CA MET A 112 -8.56 -20.89 5.35
C MET A 112 -8.52 -22.37 4.96
N ASP A 113 -8.26 -22.68 3.69
CA ASP A 113 -8.26 -24.04 3.13
C ASP A 113 -9.61 -24.76 3.28
N VAL A 114 -10.71 -23.98 3.27
CA VAL A 114 -12.09 -24.48 3.33
C VAL A 114 -12.72 -24.32 1.94
N ASP A 115 -13.57 -25.27 1.53
CA ASP A 115 -14.32 -25.16 0.27
C ASP A 115 -15.45 -24.11 0.42
N PRO A 116 -15.47 -23.05 -0.41
CA PRO A 116 -16.51 -22.01 -0.44
C PRO A 116 -17.94 -22.55 -0.59
N ASN A 117 -18.12 -23.73 -1.17
CA ASN A 117 -19.43 -24.32 -1.43
C ASN A 117 -19.97 -25.15 -0.24
N THR A 118 -19.13 -25.44 0.75
CA THR A 118 -19.50 -26.30 1.89
C THR A 118 -19.31 -25.62 3.25
N VAL A 119 -19.31 -24.28 3.29
CA VAL A 119 -19.08 -23.53 4.53
C VAL A 119 -20.26 -23.72 5.49
N PRO A 120 -20.04 -24.28 6.69
CA PRO A 120 -21.05 -24.32 7.73
C PRO A 120 -21.52 -22.92 8.15
N ASP A 121 -22.81 -22.76 8.44
CA ASP A 121 -23.45 -21.47 8.80
C ASP A 121 -22.74 -20.73 9.94
N TYR A 122 -22.21 -21.47 10.93
CA TYR A 122 -21.47 -20.88 12.05
C TYR A 122 -20.14 -20.23 11.62
N LEU A 123 -19.43 -20.82 10.65
CA LEU A 123 -18.22 -20.23 10.08
C LEU A 123 -18.60 -19.03 9.23
N SER A 124 -19.73 -19.10 8.52
CA SER A 124 -20.19 -18.00 7.69
C SER A 124 -20.49 -16.73 8.48
N LYS A 125 -21.19 -16.88 9.60
CA LYS A 125 -21.48 -15.78 10.54
C LYS A 125 -20.22 -15.24 11.19
N ALA A 126 -19.29 -16.10 11.62
CA ALA A 126 -18.04 -15.68 12.23
C ALA A 126 -17.16 -14.86 11.28
N LEU A 127 -17.07 -15.28 10.01
CA LEU A 127 -16.33 -14.58 8.96
C LEU A 127 -16.97 -13.21 8.63
N ASN A 128 -18.29 -13.14 8.66
CA ASN A 128 -19.05 -11.91 8.43
C ASN A 128 -19.24 -11.05 9.69
N ARG A 129 -18.58 -11.41 10.81
CA ARG A 129 -18.68 -10.72 12.11
C ARG A 129 -20.12 -10.61 12.65
N ASP A 130 -21.01 -11.51 12.24
CA ASP A 130 -22.38 -11.58 12.76
C ASP A 130 -22.39 -12.30 14.12
N TYR A 131 -21.91 -11.61 15.14
CA TYR A 131 -21.92 -12.07 16.53
C TYR A 131 -23.25 -11.77 17.24
N SER A 132 -24.30 -11.40 16.50
CA SER A 132 -25.59 -11.00 17.06
C SER A 132 -26.17 -12.05 18.01
N GLU A 133 -26.21 -13.32 17.59
CA GLU A 133 -26.68 -14.44 18.41
C GLU A 133 -25.86 -14.62 19.70
N VAL A 134 -24.53 -14.48 19.61
CA VAL A 134 -23.63 -14.58 20.77
C VAL A 134 -23.87 -13.42 21.73
N MET A 135 -24.01 -12.21 21.21
CA MET A 135 -24.31 -11.02 22.01
C MET A 135 -25.69 -11.13 22.67
N THR A 136 -26.70 -11.66 21.98
CA THR A 136 -28.02 -11.94 22.56
C THR A 136 -27.89 -12.90 23.73
N LYS A 137 -27.18 -14.02 23.57
CA LYS A 137 -26.97 -14.98 24.68
C LYS A 137 -26.13 -14.41 25.83
N ILE A 138 -25.18 -13.52 25.53
CA ILE A 138 -24.41 -12.80 26.55
C ILE A 138 -25.35 -11.86 27.32
N ASN A 139 -26.21 -11.09 26.65
CA ASN A 139 -27.16 -10.17 27.26
C ASN A 139 -28.19 -10.92 28.13
N GLU A 140 -28.71 -12.04 27.63
CA GLU A 140 -29.57 -12.96 28.40
C GLU A 140 -28.88 -13.45 29.68
N LYS A 141 -27.60 -13.81 29.60
CA LYS A 141 -26.82 -14.26 30.78
C LYS A 141 -26.40 -13.13 31.71
N THR A 142 -26.12 -11.94 31.18
CA THR A 142 -25.67 -10.78 31.98
C THR A 142 -26.82 -9.93 32.52
N GLY A 143 -28.07 -10.29 32.16
CA GLY A 143 -29.28 -9.64 32.69
C GLY A 143 -29.41 -8.17 32.29
N ARG A 144 -28.77 -7.76 31.20
CA ARG A 144 -28.95 -6.41 30.64
C ARG A 144 -29.90 -6.49 29.44
N PRO A 145 -30.97 -5.68 29.41
CA PRO A 145 -31.85 -5.57 28.24
C PRO A 145 -31.07 -5.07 27.02
#